data_AF-A0A7S3J9B6-F1
#
_entry.id   AF-A0A7S3J9B6-F1
#
_cell.length_a   1.000
_cell.length_b   1.000
_cell.length_c   1.000
_cell.angle_alpha   90.00
_cell.angle_beta   90.00
_cell.angle_gamma   90.00
#
_symmetry.space_group_name_H-M   'P 1'
#
loop_
_entity.id
_entity.type
_entity.pdbx_description
1 polymer ?
#
loop_
_entity_poly.entity_id
_entity_poly.type
_entity_poly.pdbx_seq_one_letter_code
_entity_poly.pdbx_strand_id
1 'polypeptide(L)'
;IINNQASQNEFHSDRQTKPVVGPAPHKMTNGNTELKFHECAVEFRHTNQEQSHVLLNIIEVYQDVMFGKGHMERCPRTTVENPGEYLQFGMNFLKVWIHYQAASHDFLPPGFDAKYEKYEMIIDHGNVTIEALYYPGIVRALDTLSQLVTKDKTKDKIFVIKYAPITIEDSPSYPYRGLMLDTSREFFFPDTIKQLIDGMMLARLNVLHW
;
A
#
# COMPACT_ATOMS: atom_id res chain seq x y z
N ILE A 1 -6.46 -6.87 50.68
CA ILE A 1 -7.83 -7.36 50.37
C ILE A 1 -8.54 -6.29 49.57
N ILE A 2 -8.40 -6.31 48.23
CA ILE A 2 -9.46 -6.05 47.24
C ILE A 2 -9.01 -6.86 46.02
N ASN A 3 -9.70 -7.97 45.78
CA ASN A 3 -9.55 -8.79 44.57
C ASN A 3 -10.13 -8.00 43.39
N ASN A 4 -9.36 -7.85 42.32
CA ASN A 4 -9.91 -7.49 41.02
C ASN A 4 -9.61 -8.63 40.04
N GLN A 5 -10.52 -9.61 40.02
CA GLN A 5 -10.65 -10.53 38.90
C GLN A 5 -11.21 -9.73 37.72
N ALA A 6 -10.33 -9.12 36.94
CA ALA A 6 -10.65 -8.78 35.56
C ALA A 6 -10.42 -10.06 34.74
N SER A 7 -11.53 -10.72 34.41
CA SER A 7 -11.61 -11.82 33.46
C SER A 7 -10.75 -11.53 32.23
N GLN A 8 -9.75 -12.39 32.00
CA GLN A 8 -9.09 -12.52 30.71
C GLN A 8 -10.14 -12.99 29.71
N ASN A 9 -10.80 -12.05 29.01
CA ASN A 9 -11.49 -12.38 27.78
C ASN A 9 -10.40 -12.56 26.71
N GLU A 10 -9.98 -13.80 26.55
CA GLU A 10 -9.26 -14.27 25.37
C GLU A 10 -10.05 -13.85 24.12
N PHE A 11 -9.49 -12.90 23.37
CA PHE A 11 -10.00 -12.51 22.06
C PHE A 11 -9.74 -13.67 21.09
N HIS A 12 -10.64 -14.65 21.07
CA HIS A 12 -10.78 -15.57 19.93
C HIS A 12 -11.32 -14.80 18.72
N SER A 13 -10.45 -14.07 18.04
CA SER A 13 -10.72 -13.46 16.73
C SER A 13 -10.54 -14.51 15.64
N ASP A 14 -11.53 -15.40 15.52
CA ASP A 14 -11.64 -16.35 14.42
C ASP A 14 -12.99 -16.16 13.68
N ARG A 15 -13.40 -14.90 13.52
CA ARG A 15 -14.35 -14.52 12.48
C ARG A 15 -13.57 -13.92 11.33
N GLN A 16 -13.69 -14.52 10.17
CA GLN A 16 -13.33 -13.95 8.87
C GLN A 16 -14.03 -12.58 8.71
N THR A 17 -13.40 -11.51 9.20
CA THR A 17 -13.81 -10.13 8.95
C THR A 17 -13.17 -9.65 7.65
N LYS A 18 -13.97 -8.99 6.80
CA LYS A 18 -13.50 -8.34 5.56
C LYS A 18 -12.25 -7.47 5.85
N PRO A 19 -11.36 -7.28 4.86
CA PRO A 19 -10.17 -6.48 5.05
C PRO A 19 -10.60 -5.06 5.43
N VAL A 20 -10.00 -4.52 6.49
CA VAL A 20 -10.25 -3.14 6.91
C VAL A 20 -9.13 -2.30 6.31
N VAL A 21 -9.44 -1.55 5.25
CA VAL A 21 -8.58 -0.49 4.72
C VAL A 21 -8.95 0.80 5.44
N GLY A 22 -7.95 1.46 6.02
CA GLY A 22 -8.07 2.71 6.76
C GLY A 22 -7.23 3.83 6.12
N PRO A 23 -7.82 5.01 5.84
CA PRO A 23 -9.24 5.33 5.79
C PRO A 23 -10.04 4.45 4.81
N ALA A 24 -11.33 4.28 5.07
CA ALA A 24 -12.20 3.49 4.21
C ALA A 24 -12.29 4.11 2.81
N PRO A 25 -12.05 3.34 1.73
CA PRO A 25 -12.22 3.84 0.37
C PRO A 25 -13.66 4.26 0.08
N HIS A 26 -13.85 5.20 -0.84
CA HIS A 26 -15.21 5.60 -1.27
C HIS A 26 -16.03 4.43 -1.82
N LYS A 27 -15.41 3.54 -2.61
CA LYS A 27 -16.04 2.30 -3.08
C LYS A 27 -15.05 1.15 -2.97
N MET A 28 -15.52 0.05 -2.38
CA MET A 28 -14.78 -1.20 -2.33
C MET A 28 -15.76 -2.38 -2.49
N THR A 29 -15.50 -3.26 -3.45
CA THR A 29 -16.16 -4.56 -3.53
C THR A 29 -15.20 -5.66 -3.12
N ASN A 30 -15.76 -6.75 -2.59
CA ASN A 30 -15.00 -7.87 -2.04
C ASN A 30 -15.63 -9.16 -2.55
N GLY A 31 -14.78 -10.08 -2.98
CA GLY A 31 -15.15 -11.46 -3.27
C GLY A 31 -15.12 -12.34 -2.03
N ASN A 32 -14.82 -13.61 -2.23
CA ASN A 32 -14.87 -14.65 -1.19
C ASN A 32 -13.68 -15.61 -1.23
N THR A 33 -12.67 -15.35 -2.07
CA THR A 33 -11.48 -16.19 -2.21
C THR A 33 -10.27 -15.55 -1.55
N GLU A 34 -9.23 -16.35 -1.28
CA GLU A 34 -7.94 -15.86 -0.79
C GLU A 34 -6.87 -16.06 -1.86
N LEU A 35 -6.06 -15.03 -2.09
CA LEU A 35 -4.86 -15.10 -2.92
C LEU A 35 -3.65 -15.27 -2.00
N LYS A 36 -3.03 -16.45 -2.06
CA LYS A 36 -1.77 -16.72 -1.35
C LYS A 36 -0.60 -16.71 -2.33
N PHE A 37 0.51 -16.11 -1.91
CA PHE A 37 1.72 -16.00 -2.72
C PHE A 37 2.98 -15.93 -1.82
N HIS A 38 4.13 -16.30 -2.37
CA HIS A 38 5.42 -16.20 -1.69
C HIS A 38 5.99 -14.78 -1.84
N GLU A 39 6.76 -14.29 -0.87
CA GLU A 39 7.35 -12.95 -0.91
C GLU A 39 8.14 -12.69 -2.20
N CYS A 40 8.96 -13.66 -2.65
CA CYS A 40 9.73 -13.53 -3.90
C CYS A 40 8.93 -13.81 -5.19
N ALA A 41 7.64 -14.13 -5.10
CA ALA A 41 6.76 -14.39 -6.24
C ALA A 41 5.89 -13.16 -6.54
N VAL A 42 6.51 -11.98 -6.52
CA VAL A 42 5.86 -10.68 -6.73
C VAL A 42 6.63 -9.89 -7.78
N GLU A 43 5.93 -9.29 -8.73
CA GLU A 43 6.52 -8.49 -9.79
C GLU A 43 5.77 -7.17 -9.95
N PHE A 44 6.49 -6.06 -9.90
CA PHE A 44 5.93 -4.72 -10.16
C PHE A 44 6.34 -4.26 -11.56
N ARG A 45 5.35 -3.85 -12.36
CA ARG A 45 5.51 -3.32 -13.71
C ARG A 45 4.80 -1.97 -13.82
N HIS A 46 5.32 -1.07 -14.64
CA HIS A 46 4.72 0.23 -14.90
C HIS A 46 4.74 0.55 -16.40
N THR A 47 3.79 1.35 -16.87
CA THR A 47 3.55 1.59 -18.31
C THR A 47 4.60 2.43 -19.02
N ASN A 48 5.30 3.32 -18.33
CA ASN A 48 6.24 4.25 -18.97
C ASN A 48 7.68 3.70 -18.98
N GLN A 49 8.34 3.77 -20.13
CA GLN A 49 9.74 3.40 -20.32
C GLN A 49 10.72 4.47 -19.82
N GLU A 50 10.25 5.70 -19.59
CA GLU A 50 11.05 6.71 -18.88
C GLU A 50 11.08 6.34 -17.40
N GLN A 51 12.23 5.86 -16.94
CA GLN A 51 12.47 5.46 -15.56
C GLN A 51 12.39 6.68 -14.64
N SER A 52 11.20 6.95 -14.11
CA SER A 52 11.05 7.91 -13.01
C SER A 52 11.71 7.31 -11.77
N HIS A 53 12.91 7.79 -11.41
CA HIS A 53 13.62 7.36 -10.20
C HIS A 53 12.75 7.47 -8.94
N VAL A 54 11.88 8.47 -8.88
CA VAL A 54 10.96 8.65 -7.76
C VAL A 54 9.90 7.55 -7.72
N LEU A 55 9.30 7.16 -8.86
CA LEU A 55 8.35 6.06 -8.89
C LEU A 55 9.00 4.75 -8.45
N LEU A 56 10.22 4.48 -8.93
CA LEU A 56 10.99 3.30 -8.55
C LEU A 56 11.27 3.28 -7.04
N ASN A 57 11.69 4.41 -6.47
CA ASN A 57 11.91 4.55 -5.03
C ASN A 57 10.61 4.34 -4.24
N ILE A 58 9.48 4.87 -4.71
CA ILE A 58 8.17 4.68 -4.06
C ILE A 58 7.79 3.19 -4.07
N ILE A 59 7.96 2.51 -5.21
CA ILE A 59 7.69 1.07 -5.31
C ILE A 59 8.57 0.29 -4.34
N GLU A 60 9.87 0.60 -4.27
CA GLU A 60 10.81 -0.05 -3.34
C GLU A 60 10.39 0.17 -1.88
N VAL A 61 10.02 1.40 -1.51
CA VAL A 61 9.52 1.71 -0.16
C VAL A 61 8.27 0.88 0.16
N TYR A 62 7.29 0.81 -0.73
CA TYR A 62 6.08 0.03 -0.47
C TYR A 62 6.30 -1.48 -0.50
N GLN A 63 7.28 -1.98 -1.27
CA GLN A 63 7.73 -3.36 -1.16
C GLN A 63 8.29 -3.67 0.23
N ASP A 64 9.11 -2.77 0.77
CA ASP A 64 9.65 -2.90 2.13
C ASP A 64 8.54 -2.80 3.20
N VAL A 65 7.52 -1.96 2.99
CA VAL A 65 6.34 -1.89 3.88
C VAL A 65 5.57 -3.21 3.86
N MET A 66 5.35 -3.81 2.68
CA MET A 66 4.58 -5.05 2.53
C MET A 66 5.35 -6.28 3.01
N PHE A 67 6.63 -6.40 2.65
CA PHE A 67 7.41 -7.64 2.79
C PHE A 67 8.56 -7.54 3.79
N GLY A 68 8.73 -6.38 4.43
CA GLY A 68 9.81 -6.08 5.35
C GLY A 68 11.11 -5.65 4.66
N LYS A 69 11.91 -4.83 5.37
CA LYS A 69 13.16 -4.25 4.86
C LYS A 69 14.11 -5.28 4.24
N GLY A 70 14.80 -4.86 3.18
CA GLY A 70 15.75 -5.71 2.47
C GLY A 70 15.05 -6.81 1.67
N HIS A 71 13.79 -6.61 1.31
CA HIS A 71 13.04 -7.54 0.46
C HIS A 71 13.76 -7.79 -0.86
N MET A 72 14.23 -6.72 -1.52
CA MET A 72 14.92 -6.81 -2.81
C MET A 72 16.27 -7.53 -2.75
N GLU A 73 16.96 -7.49 -1.59
CA GLU A 73 18.20 -8.26 -1.37
C GLU A 73 17.90 -9.76 -1.19
N ARG A 74 16.80 -10.09 -0.50
CA ARG A 74 16.36 -11.47 -0.25
C ARG A 74 15.74 -12.14 -1.49
N CYS A 75 15.13 -11.35 -2.36
CA CYS A 75 14.42 -11.80 -3.55
C CYS A 75 15.03 -11.17 -4.82
N PRO A 76 16.14 -11.71 -5.34
CA PRO A 76 16.78 -11.20 -6.54
C PRO A 76 15.84 -11.30 -7.75
N ARG A 77 15.88 -10.33 -8.68
CA ARG A 77 15.02 -10.34 -9.89
C ARG A 77 15.09 -11.62 -10.72
N THR A 78 16.18 -12.39 -10.65
CA THR A 78 16.32 -13.67 -11.35
C THR A 78 15.37 -14.77 -10.84
N THR A 79 14.90 -14.72 -9.59
CA THR A 79 13.94 -15.74 -9.06
C THR A 79 12.51 -15.53 -9.60
N VAL A 80 12.25 -14.38 -10.21
CA VAL A 80 10.98 -13.99 -10.84
C VAL A 80 10.81 -14.66 -12.22
N GLU A 81 11.90 -15.15 -12.83
CA GLU A 81 11.90 -15.68 -14.19
C GLU A 81 11.31 -17.09 -14.33
N ASN A 82 11.17 -17.86 -13.24
CA ASN A 82 10.55 -19.20 -13.23
C ASN A 82 9.29 -19.28 -12.34
N PRO A 83 8.20 -18.59 -12.70
CA PRO A 83 6.95 -18.60 -11.94
C PRO A 83 6.28 -19.99 -11.86
N GLY A 84 6.67 -20.92 -12.74
CA GLY A 84 6.12 -22.29 -12.79
C GLY A 84 6.39 -23.12 -11.53
N GLU A 85 7.47 -22.84 -10.80
CA GLU A 85 7.81 -23.58 -9.57
C GLU A 85 6.81 -23.29 -8.44
N TYR A 86 6.38 -22.02 -8.30
CA TYR A 86 5.42 -21.60 -7.27
C TYR A 86 3.98 -22.05 -7.58
N LEU A 87 3.59 -22.06 -8.85
CA LEU A 87 2.27 -22.50 -9.30
C LEU A 87 2.03 -24.00 -9.01
N GLN A 88 3.07 -24.84 -9.05
CA GLN A 88 2.97 -26.26 -8.69
C GLN A 88 2.63 -26.48 -7.20
N PHE A 89 2.98 -25.53 -6.33
CA PHE A 89 2.61 -25.54 -4.91
C PHE A 89 1.25 -24.89 -4.64
N GLY A 90 0.49 -24.54 -5.69
CA GLY A 90 -0.79 -23.83 -5.57
C GLY A 90 -0.64 -22.38 -5.08
N MET A 91 0.56 -21.80 -5.21
CA MET A 91 0.81 -20.39 -4.86
C MET A 91 0.64 -19.52 -6.11
N ASN A 92 -0.01 -18.38 -5.93
CA ASN A 92 -0.15 -17.38 -6.98
C ASN A 92 1.17 -16.62 -7.13
N PHE A 93 1.35 -16.07 -8.33
CA PHE A 93 2.39 -15.08 -8.60
C PHE A 93 1.71 -13.72 -8.70
N LEU A 94 2.07 -12.79 -7.82
CA LEU A 94 1.41 -11.49 -7.73
C LEU A 94 2.03 -10.51 -8.75
N LYS A 95 1.30 -10.20 -9.81
CA LYS A 95 1.72 -9.19 -10.81
C LYS A 95 1.04 -7.87 -10.53
N VAL A 96 1.80 -6.85 -10.16
CA VAL A 96 1.31 -5.50 -9.93
C VAL A 96 1.60 -4.63 -11.15
N TRP A 97 0.56 -4.22 -11.85
CA TRP A 97 0.62 -3.36 -13.03
C TRP A 97 0.17 -1.95 -12.69
N ILE A 98 1.06 -0.98 -12.86
CA ILE A 98 0.80 0.43 -12.56
C ILE A 98 0.67 1.20 -13.87
N HIS A 99 -0.55 1.66 -14.14
CA HIS A 99 -0.90 2.49 -15.30
C HIS A 99 -1.05 3.94 -14.86
N TYR A 100 -0.35 4.85 -15.55
CA TYR A 100 -0.48 6.28 -15.33
C TYR A 100 -0.28 7.08 -16.62
N GLN A 101 -0.90 8.27 -16.70
CA GLN A 101 -0.89 9.11 -17.90
C GLN A 101 -0.22 10.48 -17.69
N ALA A 102 0.34 10.76 -16.51
CA ALA A 102 0.99 12.05 -16.25
C ALA A 102 2.14 12.30 -17.24
N ALA A 103 1.94 13.30 -18.11
CA ALA A 103 2.83 13.68 -19.21
C ALA A 103 3.95 14.65 -18.79
N SER A 104 4.07 15.01 -17.51
CA SER A 104 5.12 15.91 -17.03
C SER A 104 5.70 15.44 -15.72
N HIS A 105 6.97 15.79 -15.53
CA HIS A 105 7.83 15.55 -14.38
C HIS A 105 7.34 16.21 -13.08
N ASP A 106 6.10 16.70 -13.04
CA ASP A 106 5.54 17.41 -11.91
C ASP A 106 4.95 16.41 -10.92
N PHE A 107 5.77 16.06 -9.93
CA PHE A 107 5.36 15.30 -8.74
C PHE A 107 4.26 16.00 -7.94
N LEU A 108 4.18 17.32 -8.08
CA LEU A 108 3.19 18.14 -7.41
C LEU A 108 1.99 18.35 -8.33
N PRO A 109 0.77 18.10 -7.83
CA PRO A 109 -0.41 18.43 -8.59
C PRO A 109 -0.48 19.95 -8.84
N PRO A 110 -1.03 20.40 -9.97
CA PRO A 110 -1.15 21.83 -10.29
C PRO A 110 -2.16 22.59 -9.40
N GLY A 111 -2.69 21.96 -8.35
CA GLY A 111 -3.55 22.56 -7.35
C GLY A 111 -4.10 21.54 -6.36
N PHE A 112 -5.08 21.96 -5.55
CA PHE A 112 -5.78 21.09 -4.61
C PHE A 112 -7.11 20.63 -5.20
N ASP A 113 -7.09 19.51 -5.90
CA ASP A 113 -8.27 18.84 -6.46
C ASP A 113 -8.20 17.34 -6.14
N ALA A 114 -9.34 16.74 -5.79
CA ALA A 114 -9.42 15.33 -5.40
C ALA A 114 -8.96 14.39 -6.53
N LYS A 115 -9.08 14.82 -7.80
CA LYS A 115 -8.67 14.02 -8.96
C LYS A 115 -7.18 13.67 -8.98
N TYR A 116 -6.33 14.44 -8.31
CA TYR A 116 -4.88 14.19 -8.28
C TYR A 116 -4.49 13.00 -7.42
N GLU A 117 -5.33 12.66 -6.45
CA GLU A 117 -5.16 11.51 -5.57
C GLU A 117 -6.15 10.38 -5.90
N LYS A 118 -6.92 10.52 -6.99
CA LYS A 118 -7.83 9.47 -7.44
C LYS A 118 -7.04 8.27 -7.96
N TYR A 119 -7.46 7.07 -7.56
CA TYR A 119 -6.99 5.83 -8.13
C TYR A 119 -8.12 4.79 -8.23
N GLU A 120 -7.91 3.84 -9.12
CA GLU A 120 -8.71 2.63 -9.25
C GLU A 120 -7.78 1.42 -9.11
N MET A 121 -8.25 0.38 -8.41
CA MET A 121 -7.50 -0.85 -8.20
C MET A 121 -8.39 -2.06 -8.41
N ILE A 122 -7.88 -3.04 -9.14
CA ILE A 122 -8.52 -4.34 -9.35
C ILE A 122 -7.52 -5.42 -8.94
N ILE A 123 -7.94 -6.30 -8.04
CA ILE A 123 -7.17 -7.48 -7.63
C ILE A 123 -7.95 -8.71 -8.04
N ASP A 124 -7.41 -9.49 -8.97
CA ASP A 124 -8.06 -10.70 -9.46
C ASP A 124 -7.05 -11.73 -10.00
N HIS A 125 -7.25 -13.01 -9.66
CA HIS A 125 -6.42 -14.14 -10.11
C HIS A 125 -4.89 -13.90 -10.05
N GLY A 126 -4.39 -13.28 -8.97
CA GLY A 126 -2.95 -12.97 -8.81
C GLY A 126 -2.46 -11.76 -9.62
N ASN A 127 -3.34 -11.00 -10.25
CA ASN A 127 -3.02 -9.73 -10.88
C ASN A 127 -3.59 -8.59 -10.04
N VAL A 128 -2.80 -7.54 -9.87
CA VAL A 128 -3.19 -6.27 -9.27
C VAL A 128 -3.00 -5.22 -10.34
N THR A 129 -4.08 -4.61 -10.80
CA THR A 129 -4.04 -3.48 -11.74
C THR A 129 -4.32 -2.21 -10.94
N ILE A 130 -3.42 -1.24 -11.03
CA ILE A 130 -3.54 0.09 -10.44
C ILE A 130 -3.61 1.09 -11.58
N GLU A 131 -4.66 1.90 -11.60
CA GLU A 131 -4.83 2.99 -12.54
C GLU A 131 -4.93 4.31 -11.79
N ALA A 132 -4.05 5.25 -12.11
CA ALA A 132 -4.08 6.59 -11.55
C ALA A 132 -3.56 7.61 -12.56
N LEU A 133 -4.23 8.76 -12.66
CA LEU A 133 -3.82 9.80 -13.62
C LEU A 133 -2.51 10.49 -13.19
N TYR A 134 -2.25 10.59 -11.88
CA TYR A 134 -1.12 11.33 -11.31
C TYR A 134 -0.37 10.51 -10.24
N TYR A 135 0.89 10.89 -9.97
CA TYR A 135 1.73 10.23 -8.96
C TYR A 135 1.11 10.13 -7.56
N PRO A 136 0.44 11.16 -7.01
CA PRO A 136 -0.19 11.02 -5.70
C PRO A 136 -1.25 9.92 -5.65
N GLY A 137 -2.03 9.73 -6.73
CA GLY A 137 -2.98 8.61 -6.85
C GLY A 137 -2.28 7.24 -6.81
N ILE A 138 -1.12 7.10 -7.46
CA ILE A 138 -0.31 5.87 -7.38
C ILE A 138 0.13 5.60 -5.93
N VAL A 139 0.61 6.62 -5.23
CA VAL A 139 1.02 6.51 -3.82
C VAL A 139 -0.16 6.04 -2.94
N ARG A 140 -1.36 6.60 -3.14
CA ARG A 140 -2.58 6.17 -2.42
C ARG A 140 -3.00 4.75 -2.76
N ALA A 141 -2.83 4.33 -4.01
CA ALA A 141 -3.08 2.95 -4.41
C ALA A 141 -2.10 1.98 -3.75
N LEU A 142 -0.80 2.28 -3.74
CA LEU A 142 0.22 1.44 -3.11
C LEU A 142 0.05 1.37 -1.59
N ASP A 143 -0.29 2.48 -0.94
CA ASP A 143 -0.67 2.51 0.48
C ASP A 143 -1.84 1.56 0.75
N THR A 144 -2.90 1.65 -0.04
CA THR A 144 -4.06 0.77 0.08
C THR A 144 -3.71 -0.70 -0.16
N LEU A 145 -2.89 -0.99 -1.17
CA LEU A 145 -2.43 -2.35 -1.44
C LEU A 145 -1.63 -2.91 -0.25
N SER A 146 -0.80 -2.08 0.37
CA SER A 146 0.01 -2.49 1.53
C SER A 146 -0.84 -2.92 2.73
N GLN A 147 -2.02 -2.32 2.89
CA GLN A 147 -2.98 -2.69 3.93
C GLN A 147 -3.75 -3.98 3.61
N LEU A 148 -3.89 -4.32 2.32
CA LEU A 148 -4.56 -5.54 1.87
C LEU A 148 -3.64 -6.77 1.91
N VAL A 149 -2.33 -6.56 1.74
CA VAL A 149 -1.31 -7.61 1.81
C VAL A 149 -0.98 -7.90 3.28
N THR A 150 -1.25 -9.12 3.72
CA THR A 150 -0.97 -9.55 5.09
C THR A 150 -0.09 -10.79 5.12
N LYS A 151 0.81 -10.89 6.10
CA LYS A 151 1.63 -12.10 6.28
C LYS A 151 0.76 -13.26 6.77
N ASP A 152 0.94 -14.45 6.19
CA ASP A 152 0.31 -15.68 6.68
C ASP A 152 0.85 -15.98 8.10
N LYS A 153 -0.05 -16.25 9.05
CA LYS A 153 0.32 -16.50 10.45
C LYS A 153 0.98 -17.86 10.66
N THR A 154 0.80 -18.79 9.72
CA THR A 154 1.20 -20.20 9.86
C THR A 154 2.43 -20.56 9.03
N LYS A 155 2.67 -19.83 7.94
CA LYS A 155 3.77 -20.10 7.02
C LYS A 155 4.65 -18.87 6.89
N ASP A 156 5.94 -19.05 7.17
CA ASP A 156 6.90 -17.98 6.95
C ASP A 156 7.00 -17.64 5.46
N LYS A 157 7.28 -16.37 5.16
CA LYS A 157 7.45 -15.81 3.80
C LYS A 157 6.23 -15.93 2.87
N ILE A 158 5.10 -16.43 3.36
CA ILE A 158 3.84 -16.47 2.62
C ILE A 158 2.99 -15.25 3.00
N PHE A 159 2.39 -14.65 1.98
CA PHE A 159 1.51 -13.50 2.09
C PHE A 159 0.14 -13.83 1.51
N VAL A 160 -0.88 -13.14 2.01
CA VAL A 160 -2.29 -13.38 1.72
C VAL A 160 -2.99 -12.06 1.48
N ILE A 161 -3.74 -12.00 0.38
CA ILE A 161 -4.82 -11.03 0.16
C ILE A 161 -6.14 -11.79 0.29
N LYS A 162 -6.95 -11.42 1.28
CA LYS A 162 -8.24 -12.06 1.52
C LYS A 162 -9.35 -11.36 0.74
N TYR A 163 -10.41 -12.11 0.43
CA TYR A 163 -11.62 -11.61 -0.24
C TYR A 163 -11.42 -11.11 -1.66
N ALA A 164 -10.51 -11.74 -2.40
CA ALA A 164 -10.42 -11.56 -3.84
C ALA A 164 -11.64 -12.19 -4.56
N PRO A 165 -12.06 -11.66 -5.73
CA PRO A 165 -11.56 -10.42 -6.34
C PRO A 165 -11.94 -9.17 -5.54
N ILE A 166 -11.08 -8.16 -5.56
CA ILE A 166 -11.32 -6.85 -4.92
C ILE A 166 -11.35 -5.78 -6.01
N THR A 167 -12.32 -4.89 -5.97
CA THR A 167 -12.28 -3.65 -6.74
C THR A 167 -12.37 -2.45 -5.81
N ILE A 168 -11.54 -1.44 -6.04
CA ILE A 168 -11.50 -0.20 -5.28
C ILE A 168 -11.53 0.97 -6.26
N GLU A 169 -12.41 1.92 -5.99
CA GLU A 169 -12.36 3.26 -6.58
C GLU A 169 -12.31 4.24 -5.41
N ASP A 170 -11.27 5.07 -5.38
CA ASP A 170 -11.05 5.96 -4.25
C ASP A 170 -10.45 7.29 -4.67
N SER A 171 -10.73 8.29 -3.85
CA SER A 171 -10.26 9.67 -3.96
C SER A 171 -10.50 10.34 -2.61
N PRO A 172 -9.83 11.43 -2.27
CA PRO A 172 -10.13 12.11 -1.02
C PRO A 172 -11.42 12.94 -1.15
N SER A 173 -12.26 12.97 -0.12
CA SER A 173 -13.43 13.88 -0.09
C SER A 173 -13.00 15.36 -0.01
N TYR A 174 -11.83 15.63 0.60
CA TYR A 174 -11.25 16.97 0.71
C TYR A 174 -9.83 16.96 0.14
N PRO A 175 -9.54 17.80 -0.86
CA PRO A 175 -8.22 17.81 -1.50
C PRO A 175 -7.13 18.46 -0.64
N TYR A 176 -7.50 19.31 0.33
CA TYR A 176 -6.57 19.92 1.27
C TYR A 176 -6.68 19.23 2.63
N ARG A 177 -5.66 18.47 3.03
CA ARG A 177 -5.59 17.78 4.33
C ARG A 177 -4.26 18.09 4.96
N GLY A 178 -4.27 19.18 5.75
CA GLY A 178 -3.06 19.83 6.23
C GLY A 178 -2.72 19.54 7.68
N LEU A 179 -1.43 19.67 8.01
CA LEU A 179 -0.90 19.79 9.36
C LEU A 179 -0.12 21.11 9.46
N MET A 180 -0.38 21.92 10.50
CA MET A 180 0.35 23.17 10.73
C MET A 180 1.52 22.95 11.70
N LEU A 181 2.71 23.43 11.33
CA LEU A 181 3.93 23.33 12.13
C LEU A 181 4.54 24.73 12.33
N ASP A 182 4.38 25.30 13.53
CA ASP A 182 4.98 26.59 13.89
C ASP A 182 6.41 26.39 14.40
N THR A 183 7.39 26.63 13.53
CA THR A 183 8.83 26.57 13.88
C THR A 183 9.41 27.91 14.36
N SER A 184 8.57 28.94 14.53
CA SER A 184 9.02 30.25 15.03
C SER A 184 9.09 30.31 16.56
N ARG A 185 8.19 29.59 17.24
CA ARG A 185 8.11 29.55 18.70
C ARG A 185 9.10 28.58 19.32
N GLU A 186 9.34 27.46 18.65
CA GLU A 186 10.26 26.42 19.07
C GLU A 186 10.97 25.83 17.84
N PHE A 187 12.24 25.48 18.00
CA PHE A 187 13.03 24.89 16.92
C PHE A 187 12.79 23.38 16.82
N PHE A 188 12.55 22.90 15.60
CA PHE A 188 12.45 21.47 15.29
C PHE A 188 13.62 21.06 14.41
N PHE A 189 14.31 19.98 14.78
CA PHE A 189 15.36 19.42 13.95
C PHE A 189 14.79 18.91 12.62
N PRO A 190 15.51 19.05 11.48
CA PRO A 190 15.04 18.57 10.19
C PRO A 190 14.60 17.09 10.19
N ASP A 191 15.28 16.23 10.96
CA ASP A 191 14.91 14.81 11.04
C ASP A 191 13.60 14.59 11.79
N THR A 192 13.28 15.44 12.79
CA THR A 192 11.97 15.43 13.44
C THR A 192 10.86 15.82 12.45
N ILE A 193 11.12 16.80 11.59
CA ILE A 193 10.16 17.22 10.55
C ILE A 193 9.96 16.12 9.50
N LYS A 194 11.02 15.40 9.11
CA LYS A 194 10.89 14.23 8.22
C LYS A 194 10.05 13.11 8.84
N GLN A 195 10.28 12.77 10.11
CA GLN A 195 9.44 11.81 10.83
C GLN A 195 7.97 12.25 10.91
N LEU A 196 7.74 13.56 11.05
CA LEU A 196 6.39 14.13 11.00
C LEU A 196 5.75 13.92 9.62
N ILE A 197 6.50 14.15 8.54
CA ILE A 197 6.05 13.91 7.16
C ILE A 197 5.74 12.40 6.94
N ASP A 198 6.55 11.51 7.49
CA ASP A 198 6.28 10.06 7.44
C ASP A 198 4.95 9.72 8.15
N GLY A 199 4.72 10.32 9.33
CA GLY A 199 3.44 10.19 10.05
C GLY A 199 2.25 10.78 9.29
N MET A 200 2.45 11.90 8.59
CA MET A 200 1.43 12.50 7.73
C MET A 200 1.04 11.56 6.58
N MET A 201 1.99 10.81 6.00
CA MET A 201 1.69 9.83 4.96
C MET A 201 0.76 8.72 5.47
N LEU A 202 1.04 8.17 6.66
CA LEU A 202 0.19 7.14 7.30
C LEU A 202 -1.23 7.64 7.58
N ALA A 203 -1.37 8.92 7.90
CA ALA A 203 -2.67 9.57 8.14
C ALA A 203 -3.36 10.07 6.84
N ARG A 204 -2.78 9.79 5.67
CA ARG A 204 -3.19 10.33 4.35
C ARG A 204 -3.32 11.85 4.27
N LEU A 205 -2.53 12.57 5.06
CA LEU A 205 -2.37 14.02 4.91
C LEU A 205 -1.48 14.32 3.69
N ASN A 206 -1.60 15.54 3.16
CA ASN A 206 -0.91 15.93 1.92
C ASN A 206 -0.36 17.36 1.93
N VAL A 207 -0.63 18.16 2.97
CA VAL A 207 -0.07 19.52 3.10
C VAL A 207 0.61 19.70 4.44
N LEU A 208 1.88 20.09 4.42
CA LEU A 208 2.55 20.63 5.60
C LEU A 208 2.49 22.16 5.50
N HIS A 209 1.71 22.79 6.37
CA HIS A 209 1.68 24.24 6.52
C HIS A 209 2.76 24.64 7.52
N TRP A 210 3.89 25.09 7.01
CA TRP A 210 5.09 25.41 7.79
C TRP A 210 5.28 26.93 7.87
#